data_AF-A0A1I0M8U9-F1
#
_entry.id   AF-A0A1I0M8U9-F1
#
_cell.length_a   1.000
_cell.length_b   1.000
_cell.length_c   1.000
_cell.angle_alpha   90.00
_cell.angle_beta   90.00
_cell.angle_gamma   90.00
#
_symmetry.space_group_name_H-M   'P 1'
#
loop_
_entity.id
_entity.type
_entity.pdbx_description
1 polymer ?
#
loop_
_entity_poly.entity_id
_entity_poly.type
_entity_poly.pdbx_seq_one_letter_code
_entity_poly.pdbx_strand_id
1 'polypeptide(L)'
;MRGDFRKLISVALSASVVLSMTGCAFLDKSKDEVLDAAEAYAKNLAACNVSKLVKGTVKDLKDDQDTWTEILDFSEGDLYTEDAASALSAIAGTIKYEIDEESVEATAKKGEGSVEVVFTIADYEALLDDEDLTKIEDFVDAVDDADTKEIEITIEFEKDDDTWLCSNYEDVFEDLYAFTSEEYEFRIPFVECVLGVNWYGCDWELGDSNYTNTTYIEVDLDLDYSQDLDYSEIYYTFEYGGQEIYRGTGSYMATLYTFYDGAPVDSEQDVLAAGAYTITFYDVDDSVIWSGNATVYVEAVATPTPTAAPTPADGDDDGSGYAIIVPGIVQYDYDLSEGDEYYDAFDQEASGWYTSDGSSSSGYYTSSDGEIRFDLYTSEDLGILEYRYMRSDLMIVSDSNDIEDCGFNFASAEPTDDGGYVYHFTLSGDPLESGYYILGTYDPRVTQGLLLIAFAGVT
;
A
#
# COMPACT_ATOMS: atom_id res chain seq x y z
N MET A 1 10.73 18.95 -37.27
CA MET A 1 11.60 20.03 -37.81
C MET A 1 11.73 21.12 -36.75
N ARG A 2 12.66 20.91 -35.83
CA ARG A 2 13.03 21.70 -34.62
C ARG A 2 13.81 20.68 -33.77
N GLY A 3 15.08 20.81 -33.43
CA GLY A 3 16.12 21.74 -33.83
C GLY A 3 17.49 21.14 -33.47
N ASP A 4 18.31 20.84 -34.47
CA ASP A 4 19.69 20.35 -34.35
C ASP A 4 20.66 21.47 -33.93
N PHE A 5 20.46 22.08 -32.75
CA PHE A 5 21.28 23.22 -32.30
C PHE A 5 22.12 22.97 -31.04
N ARG A 6 22.08 21.77 -30.44
CA ARG A 6 22.79 21.47 -29.17
C ARG A 6 24.15 20.76 -29.29
N LYS A 7 24.58 20.33 -30.50
CA LYS A 7 25.83 19.54 -30.66
C LYS A 7 27.08 20.31 -31.10
N LEU A 8 27.20 21.62 -30.82
CA LEU A 8 28.26 22.45 -31.45
C LEU A 8 29.02 23.43 -30.51
N ILE A 9 29.00 23.25 -29.19
CA ILE A 9 29.67 24.20 -28.27
C ILE A 9 30.90 23.64 -27.52
N SER A 10 31.06 22.32 -27.32
CA SER A 10 32.20 21.80 -26.51
C SER A 10 33.52 21.56 -27.25
N VAL A 11 33.67 21.94 -28.52
CA VAL A 11 34.92 21.74 -29.30
C VAL A 11 35.75 23.03 -29.43
N ALA A 12 35.31 24.16 -28.85
CA ALA A 12 35.91 25.46 -29.09
C ALA A 12 36.98 25.92 -28.06
N LEU A 13 37.17 25.21 -26.94
CA LEU A 13 38.14 25.62 -25.91
C LEU A 13 39.53 24.98 -26.04
N SER A 14 39.65 23.81 -26.69
CA SER A 14 40.91 23.04 -26.75
C SER A 14 41.95 23.53 -27.78
N ALA A 15 41.74 24.67 -28.44
CA ALA A 15 42.63 25.14 -29.52
C ALA A 15 43.61 26.27 -29.14
N SER A 16 43.64 26.72 -27.87
CA SER A 16 44.34 27.97 -27.50
C SER A 16 45.64 27.81 -26.69
N VAL A 17 46.00 26.62 -26.20
CA VAL A 17 47.09 26.47 -25.20
C VAL A 17 48.46 26.08 -25.82
N VAL A 18 48.53 25.72 -27.10
CA VAL A 18 49.72 25.06 -27.69
C VAL A 18 50.91 25.99 -28.04
N LEU A 19 50.99 27.24 -27.55
CA LEU A 19 52.09 28.15 -27.96
C LEU A 19 52.91 28.83 -26.85
N SER A 20 52.78 28.46 -25.56
CA SER A 20 53.63 29.02 -24.48
C SER A 20 54.73 28.07 -23.95
N MET A 21 54.77 26.79 -24.36
CA MET A 21 55.59 25.74 -23.74
C MET A 21 57.05 25.62 -24.25
N THR A 22 57.81 26.71 -24.34
CA THR A 22 59.28 26.61 -24.49
C THR A 22 59.99 27.53 -23.54
N GLY A 23 60.23 27.08 -22.31
CA GLY A 23 60.89 27.90 -21.29
C GLY A 23 61.69 27.19 -20.20
N CYS A 24 61.09 26.28 -19.43
CA CYS A 24 61.70 25.86 -18.14
C CYS A 24 61.57 24.37 -17.75
N ALA A 25 60.97 23.48 -18.57
CA ALA A 25 60.65 22.10 -18.17
C ALA A 25 61.80 21.07 -18.27
N PHE A 26 63.01 21.44 -18.66
CA PHE A 26 64.01 20.45 -19.11
C PHE A 26 64.75 19.66 -18.00
N LEU A 27 64.42 19.83 -16.71
CA LEU A 27 65.19 19.20 -15.61
C LEU A 27 64.38 18.48 -14.54
N ASP A 28 63.05 18.59 -14.50
CA ASP A 28 62.25 17.87 -13.50
C ASP A 28 61.17 17.03 -14.19
N LYS A 29 61.50 15.75 -14.43
CA LYS A 29 60.59 14.77 -15.03
C LYS A 29 59.42 14.40 -14.12
N SER A 30 59.46 14.81 -12.85
CA SER A 30 58.45 14.40 -11.87
C SER A 30 57.05 14.88 -12.23
N LYS A 31 56.92 16.05 -12.87
CA LYS A 31 55.61 16.56 -13.32
C LYS A 31 55.02 15.66 -14.40
N ASP A 32 55.80 15.32 -15.42
CA ASP A 32 55.36 14.40 -16.49
C ASP A 32 54.99 13.03 -15.89
N GLU A 33 55.79 12.51 -14.95
CA GLU A 33 55.52 11.24 -14.27
C GLU A 33 54.23 11.27 -13.42
N VAL A 34 53.93 12.39 -12.75
CA VAL A 34 52.68 12.59 -11.98
C VAL A 34 51.48 12.70 -12.92
N LEU A 35 51.60 13.44 -14.03
CA LEU A 35 50.53 13.53 -15.04
C LEU A 35 50.22 12.17 -15.66
N ASP A 36 51.24 11.37 -16.01
CA ASP A 36 51.06 10.01 -16.52
C ASP A 36 50.33 9.11 -15.49
N ALA A 37 50.68 9.25 -14.20
CA ALA A 37 50.03 8.51 -13.12
C ALA A 37 48.58 8.96 -12.91
N ALA A 38 48.32 10.27 -12.95
CA ALA A 38 46.99 10.84 -12.83
C ALA A 38 46.08 10.44 -13.99
N GLU A 39 46.57 10.46 -15.22
CA GLU A 39 45.78 9.99 -16.37
C GLU A 39 45.46 8.50 -16.27
N ALA A 40 46.43 7.69 -15.84
CA ALA A 40 46.17 6.28 -15.59
C ALA A 40 45.14 6.08 -14.48
N TYR A 41 45.20 6.86 -13.40
CA TYR A 41 44.32 6.73 -12.25
C TYR A 41 42.90 7.24 -12.55
N ALA A 42 42.74 8.46 -13.06
CA ALA A 42 41.47 9.08 -13.45
C ALA A 42 40.72 8.24 -14.50
N LYS A 43 41.45 7.64 -15.45
CA LYS A 43 40.87 6.69 -16.40
C LYS A 43 40.26 5.46 -15.73
N ASN A 44 40.90 4.93 -14.70
CA ASN A 44 40.38 3.76 -14.00
C ASN A 44 39.26 4.14 -13.03
N LEU A 45 39.24 5.38 -12.50
CA LEU A 45 38.11 5.93 -11.75
C LEU A 45 36.88 6.00 -12.64
N ALA A 46 36.98 6.70 -13.78
CA ALA A 46 35.87 6.82 -14.73
C ALA A 46 35.40 5.48 -15.34
N ALA A 47 36.23 4.44 -15.28
CA ALA A 47 35.89 3.09 -15.74
C ALA A 47 35.54 2.12 -14.60
N CYS A 48 35.41 2.61 -13.36
CA CYS A 48 35.12 1.82 -12.15
C CYS A 48 36.02 0.58 -12.00
N ASN A 49 37.29 0.67 -12.39
CA ASN A 49 38.18 -0.49 -12.45
C ASN A 49 38.96 -0.70 -11.15
N VAL A 50 38.29 -1.20 -10.12
CA VAL A 50 38.84 -1.39 -8.76
C VAL A 50 40.18 -2.14 -8.77
N SER A 51 40.28 -3.21 -9.57
CA SER A 51 41.51 -4.02 -9.65
C SER A 51 42.76 -3.25 -10.12
N LYS A 52 42.56 -2.17 -10.88
CA LYS A 52 43.63 -1.27 -11.33
C LYS A 52 43.79 -0.08 -10.40
N LEU A 53 42.71 0.43 -9.81
CA LEU A 53 42.76 1.46 -8.78
C LEU A 53 43.61 1.01 -7.58
N VAL A 54 43.43 -0.22 -7.10
CA VAL A 54 44.25 -0.84 -6.04
C VAL A 54 45.75 -0.89 -6.36
N LYS A 55 46.11 -0.97 -7.64
CA LYS A 55 47.53 -0.94 -8.06
C LYS A 55 48.09 0.47 -8.15
N GLY A 56 47.21 1.47 -8.22
CA GLY A 56 47.52 2.88 -8.32
C GLY A 56 47.49 3.61 -6.99
N THR A 57 47.34 2.93 -5.84
CA THR A 57 47.27 3.55 -4.51
C THR A 57 48.39 3.08 -3.58
N VAL A 58 48.75 3.91 -2.58
CA VAL A 58 49.76 3.58 -1.56
C VAL A 58 49.25 2.55 -0.54
N LYS A 59 49.22 1.28 -0.94
CA LYS A 59 49.15 0.07 -0.10
C LYS A 59 47.93 -0.16 0.83
N ASP A 60 47.12 0.83 1.17
CA ASP A 60 46.03 0.65 2.15
C ASP A 60 44.69 0.21 1.51
N LEU A 61 44.44 0.53 0.22
CA LEU A 61 43.23 0.07 -0.48
C LEU A 61 43.13 -1.47 -0.63
N LYS A 62 44.20 -2.23 -0.35
CA LYS A 62 44.12 -3.70 -0.41
C LYS A 62 43.22 -4.30 0.67
N ASP A 63 43.18 -3.67 1.84
CA ASP A 63 42.34 -4.15 2.94
C ASP A 63 40.85 -3.81 2.67
N ASP A 64 40.59 -2.77 1.88
CA ASP A 64 39.23 -2.34 1.45
C ASP A 64 38.88 -2.77 0.02
N GLN A 65 39.75 -3.54 -0.64
CA GLN A 65 39.56 -3.91 -2.04
C GLN A 65 38.25 -4.68 -2.25
N ASP A 66 37.95 -5.61 -1.33
CA ASP A 66 36.75 -6.44 -1.43
C ASP A 66 35.50 -5.56 -1.29
N THR A 67 35.48 -4.64 -0.31
CA THR A 67 34.41 -3.67 -0.10
C THR A 67 34.17 -2.80 -1.33
N TRP A 68 35.22 -2.20 -1.90
CA TRP A 68 35.06 -1.34 -3.08
C TRP A 68 34.75 -2.11 -4.35
N THR A 69 35.20 -3.37 -4.44
CA THR A 69 34.81 -4.25 -5.55
C THR A 69 33.31 -4.52 -5.49
N GLU A 70 32.77 -4.79 -4.30
CA GLU A 70 31.33 -5.00 -4.11
C GLU A 70 30.52 -3.74 -4.41
N ILE A 71 30.94 -2.57 -3.89
CA ILE A 71 30.27 -1.28 -4.13
C ILE A 71 30.22 -0.92 -5.62
N LEU A 72 31.30 -1.16 -6.36
CA LEU A 72 31.44 -0.73 -7.76
C LEU A 72 31.21 -1.84 -8.80
N ASP A 73 30.70 -3.01 -8.40
CA ASP A 73 30.30 -4.09 -9.33
C ASP A 73 28.95 -3.80 -10.00
N PHE A 74 28.10 -2.98 -9.36
CA PHE A 74 26.76 -2.60 -9.82
C PHE A 74 25.93 -3.79 -10.31
N SER A 75 25.95 -4.88 -9.54
CA SER A 75 25.21 -6.10 -9.81
C SER A 75 24.14 -6.34 -8.74
N GLU A 76 23.04 -6.97 -9.14
CA GLU A 76 22.01 -7.43 -8.20
C GLU A 76 22.62 -8.41 -7.19
N GLY A 77 22.39 -8.18 -5.90
CA GLY A 77 22.94 -9.02 -4.85
C GLY A 77 22.64 -8.51 -3.44
N ASP A 78 23.57 -8.78 -2.52
CA ASP A 78 23.40 -8.44 -1.10
C ASP A 78 23.37 -6.91 -0.86
N LEU A 79 24.02 -6.13 -1.74
CA LEU A 79 24.15 -4.68 -1.60
C LEU A 79 23.09 -3.90 -2.39
N TYR A 80 22.72 -4.36 -3.59
CA TYR A 80 21.83 -3.64 -4.50
C TYR A 80 20.68 -4.52 -4.99
N THR A 81 19.49 -3.91 -5.08
CA THR A 81 18.37 -4.44 -5.87
C THR A 81 18.69 -4.38 -7.37
N GLU A 82 17.90 -5.08 -8.20
CA GLU A 82 18.06 -5.03 -9.67
C GLU A 82 17.96 -3.60 -10.21
N ASP A 83 17.01 -2.82 -9.70
CA ASP A 83 16.79 -1.44 -10.12
C ASP A 83 17.93 -0.51 -9.67
N ALA A 84 18.35 -0.59 -8.41
CA ALA A 84 19.46 0.19 -7.91
C ALA A 84 20.75 -0.12 -8.68
N ALA A 85 21.04 -1.40 -8.93
CA ALA A 85 22.19 -1.82 -9.73
C ALA A 85 22.15 -1.21 -11.15
N SER A 86 20.97 -1.21 -11.79
CA SER A 86 20.77 -0.62 -13.12
C SER A 86 20.97 0.90 -13.14
N ALA A 87 20.39 1.61 -12.16
CA ALA A 87 20.53 3.07 -12.04
C ALA A 87 21.99 3.48 -11.80
N LEU A 88 22.67 2.82 -10.85
CA LEU A 88 24.06 3.06 -10.52
C LEU A 88 24.99 2.80 -11.72
N SER A 89 24.75 1.71 -12.46
CA SER A 89 25.52 1.38 -13.67
C SER A 89 25.37 2.45 -14.76
N ALA A 90 24.15 2.95 -14.96
CA ALA A 90 23.88 4.02 -15.92
C ALA A 90 24.61 5.32 -15.53
N ILE A 91 24.49 5.75 -14.27
CA ILE A 91 25.16 6.95 -13.73
C ILE A 91 26.68 6.81 -13.88
N ALA A 92 27.26 5.70 -13.45
CA ALA A 92 28.69 5.42 -13.55
C ALA A 92 29.19 5.46 -15.00
N GLY A 93 28.38 5.00 -15.96
CA GLY A 93 28.68 5.05 -17.39
C GLY A 93 28.83 6.47 -17.96
N THR A 94 28.32 7.49 -17.25
CA THR A 94 28.42 8.89 -17.67
C THR A 94 29.71 9.58 -17.26
N ILE A 95 30.48 8.97 -16.34
CA ILE A 95 31.67 9.59 -15.76
C ILE A 95 32.74 9.83 -16.83
N LYS A 96 33.13 11.10 -16.98
CA LYS A 96 34.24 11.57 -17.81
C LYS A 96 35.20 12.38 -16.95
N TYR A 97 36.41 12.59 -17.42
CA TYR A 97 37.41 13.36 -16.68
C TYR A 97 38.24 14.24 -17.61
N GLU A 98 38.69 15.38 -17.07
CA GLU A 98 39.68 16.28 -17.66
C GLU A 98 40.73 16.61 -16.59
N ILE A 99 42.01 16.50 -16.95
CA ILE A 99 43.13 16.78 -16.04
C ILE A 99 43.61 18.20 -16.30
N ASP A 100 43.66 19.04 -15.26
CA ASP A 100 44.30 20.34 -15.38
C ASP A 100 45.82 20.18 -15.31
N GLU A 101 46.46 20.04 -16.47
CA GLU A 101 47.91 19.94 -16.60
C GLU A 101 48.65 21.16 -16.00
N GLU A 102 47.99 22.32 -15.87
CA GLU A 102 48.60 23.52 -15.28
C GLU A 102 48.62 23.47 -13.74
N SER A 103 47.71 22.72 -13.13
CA SER A 103 47.63 22.52 -11.67
C SER A 103 48.71 21.61 -11.10
N VAL A 104 49.45 20.86 -11.95
CA VAL A 104 50.37 19.81 -11.47
C VAL A 104 51.49 20.37 -10.59
N GLU A 105 51.55 19.87 -9.36
CA GLU A 105 52.65 20.06 -8.44
C GLU A 105 53.42 18.74 -8.28
N ALA A 106 54.74 18.78 -8.32
CA ALA A 106 55.56 17.59 -8.10
C ALA A 106 56.91 17.97 -7.49
N THR A 107 57.34 17.23 -6.47
CA THR A 107 58.63 17.43 -5.82
C THR A 107 59.40 16.12 -5.72
N ALA A 108 60.32 15.88 -6.66
CA ALA A 108 61.18 14.68 -6.69
C ALA A 108 61.90 14.39 -5.35
N LYS A 109 62.29 15.46 -4.64
CA LYS A 109 63.04 15.37 -3.38
C LYS A 109 62.19 14.83 -2.23
N LYS A 110 60.90 15.12 -2.23
CA LYS A 110 59.96 14.68 -1.20
C LYS A 110 59.21 13.42 -1.61
N GLY A 111 59.08 13.17 -2.91
CA GLY A 111 58.23 12.09 -3.41
C GLY A 111 56.76 12.41 -3.25
N GLU A 112 56.38 13.69 -3.31
CA GLU A 112 55.00 14.19 -3.21
C GLU A 112 54.63 14.87 -4.53
N GLY A 113 53.40 14.66 -5.01
CA GLY A 113 52.83 15.36 -6.15
C GLY A 113 51.31 15.46 -6.03
N SER A 114 50.70 16.35 -6.81
CA SER A 114 49.25 16.51 -6.87
C SER A 114 48.84 17.08 -8.22
N VAL A 115 47.59 16.85 -8.61
CA VAL A 115 46.96 17.46 -9.77
C VAL A 115 45.45 17.55 -9.56
N GLU A 116 44.84 18.63 -10.03
CA GLU A 116 43.40 18.81 -10.06
C GLU A 116 42.80 18.07 -11.28
N VAL A 117 41.76 17.29 -11.04
CA VAL A 117 41.01 16.56 -12.05
C VAL A 117 39.54 16.94 -11.93
N VAL A 118 38.94 17.36 -13.03
CA VAL A 118 37.51 17.68 -13.12
C VAL A 118 36.81 16.45 -13.67
N PHE A 119 35.97 15.83 -12.85
CA PHE A 119 35.07 14.76 -13.30
C PHE A 119 33.73 15.35 -13.73
N THR A 120 33.18 14.87 -14.84
CA THR A 120 31.84 15.23 -15.30
C THR A 120 30.95 14.00 -15.21
N ILE A 121 29.82 14.12 -14.53
CA ILE A 121 28.83 13.06 -14.31
C ILE A 121 27.42 13.59 -14.65
N ALA A 122 26.49 12.70 -14.98
CA ALA A 122 25.07 13.07 -15.07
C ALA A 122 24.59 13.66 -13.73
N ASP A 123 23.75 14.71 -13.81
CA ASP A 123 23.12 15.33 -12.64
C ASP A 123 21.96 14.45 -12.15
N TYR A 124 22.31 13.30 -11.59
CA TYR A 124 21.37 12.27 -11.15
C TYR A 124 20.47 12.75 -10.00
N GLU A 125 20.94 13.69 -9.17
CA GLU A 125 20.14 14.29 -8.08
C GLU A 125 18.87 14.92 -8.66
N ALA A 126 18.98 15.65 -9.77
CA ALA A 126 17.83 16.28 -10.43
C ALA A 126 16.88 15.26 -11.07
N LEU A 127 17.36 14.06 -11.42
CA LEU A 127 16.52 12.98 -11.94
C LEU A 127 15.80 12.22 -10.81
N LEU A 128 16.45 12.02 -9.67
CA LEU A 128 15.82 11.42 -8.49
C LEU A 128 14.70 12.30 -7.93
N ASP A 129 14.82 13.62 -8.07
CA ASP A 129 13.78 14.59 -7.73
C ASP A 129 12.65 14.69 -8.78
N ASP A 130 12.72 13.95 -9.90
CA ASP A 130 11.71 13.98 -10.97
C ASP A 130 10.60 12.94 -10.72
N GLU A 131 9.45 13.41 -10.23
CA GLU A 131 8.27 12.59 -9.93
C GLU A 131 7.71 11.85 -11.17
N ASP A 132 8.03 12.29 -12.40
CA ASP A 132 7.61 11.60 -13.62
C ASP A 132 8.43 10.33 -13.91
N LEU A 133 9.59 10.12 -13.25
CA LEU A 133 10.49 8.98 -13.44
C LEU A 133 10.19 7.82 -12.49
N THR A 134 9.00 7.23 -12.59
CA THR A 134 8.58 6.16 -11.69
C THR A 134 9.19 4.80 -12.00
N LYS A 135 9.80 4.63 -13.19
CA LYS A 135 10.35 3.35 -13.68
C LYS A 135 11.84 3.43 -13.91
N ILE A 136 12.52 2.33 -13.61
CA ILE A 136 13.97 2.22 -13.81
C ILE A 136 14.37 2.42 -15.28
N GLU A 137 13.60 1.89 -16.25
CA GLU A 137 13.95 2.06 -17.67
C GLU A 137 13.88 3.52 -18.12
N ASP A 138 12.87 4.25 -17.64
CA ASP A 138 12.70 5.67 -17.95
C ASP A 138 13.82 6.50 -17.31
N PHE A 139 14.24 6.16 -16.08
CA PHE A 139 15.39 6.77 -15.43
C PHE A 139 16.70 6.52 -16.19
N VAL A 140 16.97 5.27 -16.58
CA VAL A 140 18.18 4.91 -17.33
C VAL A 140 18.24 5.65 -18.66
N ASP A 141 17.12 5.76 -19.39
CA ASP A 141 17.05 6.54 -20.63
C ASP A 141 17.26 8.04 -20.37
N ALA A 142 16.77 8.57 -19.24
CA ALA A 142 16.93 9.97 -18.87
C ALA A 142 18.39 10.34 -18.49
N VAL A 143 19.13 9.42 -17.87
CA VAL A 143 20.55 9.62 -17.49
C VAL A 143 21.43 9.97 -18.70
N ASP A 144 21.18 9.37 -19.86
CA ASP A 144 21.97 9.60 -21.08
C ASP A 144 21.81 11.02 -21.66
N ASP A 145 20.65 11.64 -21.42
CA ASP A 145 20.27 12.97 -21.92
C ASP A 145 20.28 14.06 -20.82
N ALA A 146 20.64 13.69 -19.59
CA ALA A 146 20.67 14.56 -18.43
C ALA A 146 21.67 15.72 -18.59
N ASP A 147 21.39 16.81 -17.88
CA ASP A 147 22.42 17.82 -17.63
C ASP A 147 23.57 17.19 -16.82
N THR A 148 24.74 17.80 -16.86
CA THR A 148 25.95 17.26 -16.20
C THR A 148 26.43 18.15 -15.08
N LYS A 149 26.94 17.55 -14.01
CA LYS A 149 27.61 18.21 -12.89
C LYS A 149 29.12 17.97 -12.96
N GLU A 150 29.90 18.97 -12.57
CA GLU A 150 31.36 18.89 -12.46
C GLU A 150 31.74 18.66 -10.99
N ILE A 151 32.67 17.73 -10.75
CA ILE A 151 33.25 17.40 -9.45
C ILE A 151 34.76 17.65 -9.56
N GLU A 152 35.25 18.72 -8.93
CA GLU A 152 36.67 19.07 -8.91
C GLU A 152 37.37 18.34 -7.76
N ILE A 153 38.31 17.44 -8.08
CA ILE A 153 39.03 16.63 -7.11
C ILE A 153 40.54 16.89 -7.23
N THR A 154 41.20 17.20 -6.12
CA THR A 154 42.68 17.20 -6.07
C THR A 154 43.17 15.79 -5.78
N ILE A 155 43.85 15.16 -6.74
CA ILE A 155 44.43 13.83 -6.55
C ILE A 155 45.88 14.01 -6.06
N GLU A 156 46.17 13.50 -4.87
CA GLU A 156 47.48 13.52 -4.26
C GLU A 156 48.23 12.21 -4.55
N PHE A 157 49.53 12.32 -4.85
CA PHE A 157 50.40 11.21 -5.18
C PHE A 157 51.63 11.18 -4.28
N GLU A 158 51.99 9.97 -3.87
CA GLU A 158 53.25 9.66 -3.22
C GLU A 158 54.09 8.71 -4.08
N LYS A 159 55.41 8.90 -4.04
CA LYS A 159 56.35 8.04 -4.77
C LYS A 159 56.74 6.84 -3.91
N ASP A 160 56.23 5.65 -4.23
CA ASP A 160 56.68 4.35 -3.69
C ASP A 160 57.64 3.70 -4.68
N ASP A 161 58.87 3.46 -4.24
CA ASP A 161 60.02 3.09 -5.08
C ASP A 161 60.24 4.07 -6.27
N ASP A 162 59.77 3.69 -7.45
CA ASP A 162 59.88 4.45 -8.70
C ASP A 162 58.50 4.71 -9.34
N THR A 163 57.40 4.48 -8.61
CA THR A 163 56.02 4.64 -9.11
C THR A 163 55.27 5.67 -8.28
N TRP A 164 54.56 6.58 -8.94
CA TRP A 164 53.64 7.51 -8.30
C TRP A 164 52.29 6.82 -8.08
N LEU A 165 51.82 6.83 -6.84
CA LEU A 165 50.61 6.17 -6.39
C LEU A 165 49.74 7.17 -5.63
N CYS A 166 48.44 7.14 -5.86
CA CYS A 166 47.46 7.97 -5.19
C CYS A 166 47.49 7.73 -3.66
N SER A 167 47.57 8.81 -2.89
CA SER A 167 47.67 8.79 -1.43
C SER A 167 46.37 9.17 -0.72
N ASN A 168 45.46 9.89 -1.38
CA ASN A 168 44.17 10.32 -0.81
C ASN A 168 42.97 9.61 -1.46
N TYR A 169 43.07 8.30 -1.69
CA TYR A 169 42.04 7.57 -2.46
C TYR A 169 40.68 7.52 -1.78
N GLU A 170 40.62 7.57 -0.45
CA GLU A 170 39.36 7.55 0.33
C GLU A 170 38.52 8.78 -0.02
N ASP A 171 39.10 9.98 0.11
CA ASP A 171 38.45 11.24 -0.24
C ASP A 171 37.99 11.25 -1.71
N VAL A 172 38.85 10.77 -2.62
CA VAL A 172 38.55 10.70 -4.06
C VAL A 172 37.34 9.79 -4.33
N PHE A 173 37.23 8.67 -3.61
CA PHE A 173 36.15 7.71 -3.81
C PHE A 173 34.85 8.19 -3.17
N GLU A 174 34.91 8.78 -1.98
CA GLU A 174 33.77 9.38 -1.30
C GLU A 174 33.13 10.48 -2.17
N ASP A 175 33.93 11.38 -2.72
CA ASP A 175 33.45 12.49 -3.55
C ASP A 175 32.91 12.02 -4.91
N LEU A 176 33.65 11.13 -5.61
CA LEU A 176 33.27 10.73 -6.97
C LEU A 176 32.12 9.72 -7.00
N TYR A 177 32.02 8.84 -6.01
CA TYR A 177 31.04 7.76 -5.95
C TYR A 177 29.95 8.01 -4.91
N ALA A 178 29.72 9.25 -4.47
CA ALA A 178 28.66 9.62 -3.54
C ALA A 178 27.28 9.07 -3.96
N PHE A 179 27.01 9.00 -5.27
CA PHE A 179 25.78 8.45 -5.84
C PHE A 179 25.49 6.98 -5.46
N THR A 180 26.51 6.22 -5.01
CA THR A 180 26.34 4.84 -4.52
C THR A 180 25.68 4.73 -3.15
N SER A 181 25.57 5.86 -2.43
CA SER A 181 24.94 5.94 -1.12
C SER A 181 23.49 6.47 -1.15
N GLU A 182 22.97 6.77 -2.35
CA GLU A 182 21.59 7.22 -2.53
C GLU A 182 20.61 6.04 -2.54
N GLU A 183 19.37 6.32 -2.14
CA GLU A 183 18.26 5.36 -2.23
C GLU A 183 17.59 5.48 -3.60
N TYR A 184 17.51 4.36 -4.32
CA TYR A 184 16.88 4.29 -5.64
C TYR A 184 15.60 3.47 -5.51
N GLU A 185 14.48 4.18 -5.35
CA GLU A 185 13.15 3.58 -5.25
C GLU A 185 12.34 3.89 -6.51
N PHE A 186 12.07 2.85 -7.30
CA PHE A 186 11.19 2.95 -8.47
C PHE A 186 9.88 2.25 -8.14
N ARG A 187 8.76 2.91 -8.45
CA ARG A 187 7.42 2.38 -8.19
C ARG A 187 6.89 1.72 -9.45
N ILE A 188 6.57 0.44 -9.36
CA ILE A 188 5.78 -0.21 -10.42
C ILE A 188 4.41 0.47 -10.43
N PRO A 189 3.96 1.05 -11.56
CA PRO A 189 2.64 1.67 -11.62
C PRO A 189 1.57 0.64 -11.27
N PHE A 190 0.63 1.01 -10.40
CA PHE A 190 -0.40 0.09 -9.90
C PHE A 190 -1.17 -0.65 -11.01
N VAL A 191 -1.40 0.02 -12.14
CA VAL A 191 -2.05 -0.58 -13.31
C VAL A 191 -1.32 -1.82 -13.85
N GLU A 192 0.00 -1.90 -13.69
CA GLU A 192 0.80 -3.06 -14.10
C GLU A 192 0.75 -4.20 -13.08
N CYS A 193 0.36 -3.88 -11.84
CA CYS A 193 0.16 -4.84 -10.77
C CYS A 193 -1.24 -5.48 -10.77
N VAL A 194 -2.20 -4.95 -11.55
CA VAL A 194 -3.56 -5.50 -11.63
C VAL A 194 -3.58 -6.73 -12.54
N LEU A 195 -3.77 -7.91 -11.95
CA LEU A 195 -3.94 -9.19 -12.63
C LEU A 195 -5.38 -9.41 -13.11
N GLY A 196 -6.34 -8.78 -12.45
CA GLY A 196 -7.77 -8.93 -12.72
C GLY A 196 -8.65 -8.13 -11.78
N VAL A 197 -9.94 -8.41 -11.81
CA VAL A 197 -10.92 -7.88 -10.84
C VAL A 197 -11.90 -8.96 -10.44
N ASN A 198 -12.34 -8.93 -9.18
CA ASN A 198 -13.32 -9.88 -8.63
C ASN A 198 -14.56 -9.11 -8.16
N TRP A 199 -15.75 -9.54 -8.63
CA TRP A 199 -17.03 -8.94 -8.23
C TRP A 199 -17.71 -9.80 -7.18
N TYR A 200 -18.08 -9.19 -6.05
CA TYR A 200 -18.75 -9.88 -4.94
C TYR A 200 -20.21 -9.48 -4.82
N GLY A 201 -21.04 -10.39 -4.31
CA GLY A 201 -22.49 -10.18 -4.13
C GLY A 201 -23.31 -10.15 -5.42
N CYS A 202 -22.70 -10.45 -6.57
CA CYS A 202 -23.38 -10.40 -7.86
C CYS A 202 -24.33 -11.59 -8.09
N ASP A 203 -25.32 -11.36 -8.96
CA ASP A 203 -26.23 -12.37 -9.46
C ASP A 203 -25.52 -13.24 -10.50
N TRP A 204 -25.00 -14.37 -10.02
CA TRP A 204 -24.43 -15.47 -10.80
C TRP A 204 -25.25 -15.92 -12.02
N GLU A 205 -26.58 -15.75 -12.04
CA GLU A 205 -27.39 -16.10 -13.23
C GLU A 205 -27.29 -15.05 -14.35
N LEU A 206 -27.05 -13.79 -13.98
CA LEU A 206 -26.87 -12.66 -14.90
C LEU A 206 -25.39 -12.43 -15.27
N GLY A 207 -24.48 -13.03 -14.51
CA GLY A 207 -23.03 -12.93 -14.66
C GLY A 207 -22.41 -11.81 -13.84
N ASP A 208 -21.09 -11.80 -13.75
CA ASP A 208 -20.31 -10.85 -12.96
C ASP A 208 -20.75 -9.41 -13.23
N SER A 209 -20.69 -8.56 -12.19
CA SER A 209 -21.11 -7.14 -12.19
C SER A 209 -22.63 -6.87 -12.34
N ASN A 210 -23.49 -7.89 -12.37
CA ASN A 210 -24.94 -7.72 -12.33
C ASN A 210 -25.48 -8.01 -10.94
N TYR A 211 -26.42 -7.21 -10.45
CA TYR A 211 -26.96 -7.31 -9.10
C TYR A 211 -28.48 -7.20 -9.13
N THR A 212 -29.19 -7.97 -8.31
CA THR A 212 -30.66 -7.96 -8.23
C THR A 212 -31.09 -7.71 -6.80
N ASN A 213 -31.90 -6.66 -6.55
CA ASN A 213 -32.37 -6.26 -5.23
C ASN A 213 -31.23 -6.21 -4.18
N THR A 214 -30.05 -5.74 -4.58
CA THR A 214 -28.86 -5.73 -3.71
C THR A 214 -28.85 -4.52 -2.79
N THR A 215 -28.31 -4.70 -1.58
CA THR A 215 -28.01 -3.60 -0.66
C THR A 215 -26.57 -3.09 -0.79
N TYR A 216 -25.73 -3.73 -1.61
CA TYR A 216 -24.35 -3.32 -1.83
C TYR A 216 -23.80 -3.71 -3.21
N ILE A 217 -22.74 -3.01 -3.64
CA ILE A 217 -21.87 -3.37 -4.75
C ILE A 217 -20.45 -3.48 -4.20
N GLU A 218 -19.71 -4.51 -4.59
CA GLU A 218 -18.33 -4.74 -4.17
C GLU A 218 -17.49 -5.26 -5.33
N VAL A 219 -16.32 -4.67 -5.54
CA VAL A 219 -15.32 -5.10 -6.51
C VAL A 219 -13.92 -4.92 -5.98
N ASP A 220 -13.10 -5.97 -6.13
CA ASP A 220 -11.71 -5.99 -5.70
C ASP A 220 -10.78 -5.99 -6.90
N LEU A 221 -9.69 -5.23 -6.84
CA LEU A 221 -8.55 -5.44 -7.72
C LEU A 221 -7.81 -6.70 -7.30
N ASP A 222 -7.61 -7.63 -8.23
CA ASP A 222 -6.71 -8.76 -8.02
C ASP A 222 -5.28 -8.28 -8.31
N LEU A 223 -4.49 -8.08 -7.26
CA LEU A 223 -3.15 -7.53 -7.34
C LEU A 223 -2.08 -8.63 -7.35
N ASP A 224 -0.97 -8.39 -8.03
CA ASP A 224 0.22 -9.24 -7.93
C ASP A 224 0.93 -9.03 -6.60
N TYR A 225 0.51 -9.80 -5.58
CA TYR A 225 1.11 -9.79 -4.24
C TYR A 225 2.55 -10.33 -4.19
N SER A 226 3.15 -10.73 -5.31
CA SER A 226 4.60 -10.98 -5.34
C SER A 226 5.42 -9.69 -5.25
N GLN A 227 4.79 -8.55 -5.51
CA GLN A 227 5.36 -7.21 -5.38
C GLN A 227 5.04 -6.63 -3.99
N ASP A 228 5.96 -5.86 -3.42
CA ASP A 228 5.70 -5.09 -2.20
C ASP A 228 4.92 -3.82 -2.58
N LEU A 229 3.59 -3.87 -2.47
CA LEU A 229 2.69 -2.81 -2.95
C LEU A 229 2.09 -2.03 -1.78
N ASP A 230 2.36 -0.73 -1.73
CA ASP A 230 1.69 0.19 -0.82
C ASP A 230 0.40 0.75 -1.45
N TYR A 231 -0.72 0.08 -1.23
CA TYR A 231 -2.05 0.53 -1.68
C TYR A 231 -2.73 1.47 -0.67
N SER A 232 -2.02 2.01 0.33
CA SER A 232 -2.63 2.98 1.24
C SER A 232 -2.96 4.31 0.56
N GLU A 233 -2.32 4.61 -0.58
CA GLU A 233 -2.50 5.85 -1.34
C GLU A 233 -3.52 5.74 -2.49
N ILE A 234 -3.98 4.52 -2.85
CA ILE A 234 -4.99 4.37 -3.90
C ILE A 234 -6.38 4.80 -3.38
N TYR A 235 -7.24 5.23 -4.31
CA TYR A 235 -8.62 5.54 -3.99
C TYR A 235 -9.57 5.08 -5.09
N TYR A 236 -10.85 5.01 -4.78
CA TYR A 236 -11.88 4.65 -5.75
C TYR A 236 -13.10 5.56 -5.65
N THR A 237 -13.85 5.61 -6.74
CA THR A 237 -15.09 6.38 -6.85
C THR A 237 -16.20 5.51 -7.40
N PHE A 238 -17.42 5.79 -6.95
CA PHE A 238 -18.65 5.31 -7.57
C PHE A 238 -19.37 6.48 -8.22
N GLU A 239 -19.79 6.30 -9.46
CA GLU A 239 -20.62 7.25 -10.19
C GLU A 239 -21.98 6.64 -10.54
N TYR A 240 -23.05 7.45 -10.42
CA TYR A 240 -24.39 7.09 -10.85
C TYR A 240 -25.03 8.25 -11.63
N GLY A 241 -25.53 7.98 -12.83
CA GLY A 241 -26.06 9.03 -13.71
C GLY A 241 -25.01 10.08 -14.15
N GLY A 242 -23.72 9.71 -14.15
CA GLY A 242 -22.60 10.58 -14.51
C GLY A 242 -22.21 11.59 -13.43
N GLN A 243 -22.58 11.33 -12.16
CA GLN A 243 -22.14 12.10 -11.00
C GLN A 243 -21.47 11.18 -9.99
N GLU A 244 -20.32 11.58 -9.44
CA GLU A 244 -19.70 10.91 -8.30
C GLU A 244 -20.67 10.95 -7.11
N ILE A 245 -21.03 9.76 -6.61
CA ILE A 245 -21.93 9.56 -5.47
C ILE A 245 -21.17 9.14 -4.21
N TYR A 246 -20.00 8.53 -4.37
CA TYR A 246 -19.18 8.05 -3.26
C TYR A 246 -17.70 7.98 -3.65
N ARG A 247 -16.84 8.17 -2.66
CA ARG A 247 -15.38 8.05 -2.77
C ARG A 247 -14.82 7.34 -1.53
N GLY A 248 -14.04 6.29 -1.74
CA GLY A 248 -13.28 5.58 -0.71
C GLY A 248 -11.78 5.69 -0.96
N THR A 249 -10.96 5.58 0.09
CA THR A 249 -9.50 5.72 0.03
C THR A 249 -8.80 4.59 0.80
N GLY A 250 -7.56 4.26 0.41
CA GLY A 250 -6.70 3.32 1.12
C GLY A 250 -7.13 1.86 1.03
N SER A 251 -7.77 1.48 -0.08
CA SER A 251 -8.28 0.13 -0.28
C SER A 251 -8.30 -0.25 -1.76
N TYR A 252 -7.88 -1.48 -2.05
CA TYR A 252 -8.04 -2.13 -3.37
C TYR A 252 -9.42 -2.79 -3.53
N MET A 253 -10.24 -2.75 -2.48
CA MET A 253 -11.63 -3.18 -2.44
C MET A 253 -12.55 -1.95 -2.50
N ALA A 254 -13.34 -1.85 -3.55
CA ALA A 254 -14.33 -0.79 -3.73
C ALA A 254 -15.71 -1.29 -3.33
N THR A 255 -16.28 -0.69 -2.29
CA THR A 255 -17.60 -1.07 -1.78
C THR A 255 -18.54 0.13 -1.73
N LEU A 256 -19.82 -0.10 -2.04
CA LEU A 256 -20.91 0.87 -1.88
C LEU A 256 -22.10 0.17 -1.24
N TYR A 257 -22.53 0.63 -0.06
CA TYR A 257 -23.75 0.16 0.60
C TYR A 257 -24.90 1.18 0.49
N THR A 258 -26.14 0.73 0.67
CA THR A 258 -27.33 1.60 0.74
C THR A 258 -27.27 2.64 1.85
N PHE A 259 -26.54 2.38 2.93
CA PHE A 259 -26.40 3.30 4.06
C PHE A 259 -25.28 4.35 3.90
N TYR A 260 -24.49 4.29 2.83
CA TYR A 260 -23.49 5.33 2.55
C TYR A 260 -24.18 6.63 2.13
N ASP A 261 -23.69 7.77 2.64
CA ASP A 261 -24.22 9.07 2.25
C ASP A 261 -24.06 9.29 0.74
N GLY A 262 -25.13 9.73 0.08
CA GLY A 262 -25.17 9.89 -1.38
C GLY A 262 -25.52 8.62 -2.18
N ALA A 263 -25.60 7.43 -1.55
CA ALA A 263 -26.01 6.21 -2.25
C ALA A 263 -27.45 6.34 -2.82
N PRO A 264 -27.67 6.05 -4.11
CA PRO A 264 -29.01 5.99 -4.68
C PRO A 264 -29.74 4.76 -4.14
N VAL A 265 -30.81 4.96 -3.36
CA VAL A 265 -31.62 3.89 -2.75
C VAL A 265 -33.04 3.91 -3.32
N ASP A 266 -33.58 2.73 -3.64
CA ASP A 266 -35.00 2.53 -3.85
C ASP A 266 -35.71 2.48 -2.50
N SER A 267 -36.41 3.57 -2.16
CA SER A 267 -37.05 3.73 -0.85
C SER A 267 -38.20 2.77 -0.58
N GLU A 268 -38.73 2.06 -1.58
CA GLU A 268 -39.82 1.09 -1.38
C GLU A 268 -39.29 -0.26 -0.87
N GLN A 269 -38.04 -0.60 -1.19
CA GLN A 269 -37.44 -1.91 -0.91
C GLN A 269 -36.16 -1.85 -0.08
N ASP A 270 -35.63 -0.64 0.18
CA ASP A 270 -34.39 -0.42 0.92
C ASP A 270 -33.16 -1.08 0.27
N VAL A 271 -33.13 -1.09 -1.07
CA VAL A 271 -32.05 -1.63 -1.92
C VAL A 271 -31.44 -0.53 -2.77
N LEU A 272 -30.27 -0.77 -3.37
CA LEU A 272 -29.68 0.18 -4.32
C LEU A 272 -30.63 0.41 -5.51
N ALA A 273 -30.75 1.66 -5.96
CA ALA A 273 -31.62 2.05 -7.05
C ALA A 273 -31.20 1.36 -8.36
N ALA A 274 -32.17 0.97 -9.19
CA ALA A 274 -31.88 0.32 -10.46
C ALA A 274 -31.11 1.26 -11.41
N GLY A 275 -30.05 0.75 -12.04
CA GLY A 275 -29.29 1.49 -13.03
C GLY A 275 -27.84 1.01 -13.17
N ALA A 276 -27.06 1.76 -13.94
CA ALA A 276 -25.64 1.51 -14.14
C ALA A 276 -24.80 2.38 -13.19
N TYR A 277 -23.84 1.74 -12.53
CA TYR A 277 -22.87 2.35 -11.64
C TYR A 277 -21.49 2.22 -12.29
N THR A 278 -20.72 3.29 -12.35
CA THR A 278 -19.33 3.25 -12.82
C THR A 278 -18.40 3.27 -11.61
N ILE A 279 -17.48 2.31 -11.52
CA ILE A 279 -16.49 2.21 -10.46
C ILE A 279 -15.14 2.46 -11.08
N THR A 280 -14.37 3.39 -10.51
CA THR A 280 -13.01 3.71 -11.00
C THR A 280 -12.03 3.78 -9.84
N PHE A 281 -10.94 3.04 -9.95
CA PHE A 281 -9.77 3.10 -9.07
C PHE A 281 -8.72 4.03 -9.67
N TYR A 282 -8.08 4.80 -8.80
CA TYR A 282 -7.05 5.76 -9.11
C TYR A 282 -5.84 5.55 -8.20
N ASP A 283 -4.66 5.88 -8.71
CA ASP A 283 -3.46 6.03 -7.89
C ASP A 283 -3.37 7.42 -7.25
N VAL A 284 -2.26 7.69 -6.58
CA VAL A 284 -2.00 8.95 -5.87
C VAL A 284 -1.92 10.17 -6.79
N ASP A 285 -1.64 9.95 -8.08
CA ASP A 285 -1.48 10.99 -9.10
C ASP A 285 -2.76 11.21 -9.93
N ASP A 286 -3.90 10.72 -9.45
CA ASP A 286 -5.19 10.73 -10.15
C ASP A 286 -5.18 9.95 -11.49
N SER A 287 -4.20 9.07 -11.72
CA SER A 287 -4.17 8.21 -12.90
C SER A 287 -5.08 7.00 -12.69
N VAL A 288 -5.84 6.65 -13.74
CA VAL A 288 -6.80 5.55 -13.67
C VAL A 288 -6.06 4.21 -13.68
N ILE A 289 -6.18 3.47 -12.58
CA ILE A 289 -5.70 2.09 -12.46
C ILE A 289 -6.66 1.16 -13.21
N TRP A 290 -7.96 1.25 -12.92
CA TRP A 290 -9.00 0.44 -13.56
C TRP A 290 -10.36 1.13 -13.49
N SER A 291 -11.22 0.88 -14.48
CA SER A 291 -12.61 1.35 -14.50
C SER A 291 -13.55 0.29 -15.05
N GLY A 292 -14.68 0.08 -14.38
CA GLY A 292 -15.70 -0.90 -14.74
C GLY A 292 -17.12 -0.42 -14.43
N ASN A 293 -18.11 -1.22 -14.81
CA ASN A 293 -19.52 -0.90 -14.57
C ASN A 293 -20.23 -2.06 -13.89
N ALA A 294 -21.04 -1.74 -12.88
CA ALA A 294 -22.04 -2.63 -12.31
C ALA A 294 -23.44 -2.24 -12.78
N THR A 295 -24.33 -3.21 -12.93
CA THR A 295 -25.75 -2.97 -13.23
C THR A 295 -26.63 -3.52 -12.12
N VAL A 296 -27.43 -2.66 -11.51
CA VAL A 296 -28.43 -3.04 -10.49
C VAL A 296 -29.81 -3.13 -11.11
N TYR A 297 -30.49 -4.25 -10.87
CA TYR A 297 -31.88 -4.49 -11.18
C TYR A 297 -32.70 -4.45 -9.89
N VAL A 298 -33.82 -3.74 -9.92
CA VAL A 298 -34.83 -3.77 -8.85
C VAL A 298 -36.05 -4.47 -9.41
N GLU A 299 -36.33 -5.65 -8.89
CA GLU A 299 -37.54 -6.39 -9.21
C GLU A 299 -38.67 -5.93 -8.30
N ALA A 300 -39.90 -5.93 -8.79
CA ALA A 300 -41.03 -5.67 -7.92
C ALA A 300 -41.16 -6.81 -6.91
N VAL A 301 -41.22 -6.49 -5.61
CA VAL A 301 -41.57 -7.47 -4.58
C VAL A 301 -42.85 -8.16 -5.03
N ALA A 302 -42.75 -9.45 -5.35
CA ALA A 302 -43.91 -10.23 -5.70
C ALA A 302 -44.85 -10.16 -4.50
N THR A 303 -46.04 -9.56 -4.66
CA THR A 303 -47.04 -9.56 -3.61
C THR A 303 -47.25 -11.02 -3.21
N PRO A 304 -46.95 -11.43 -1.96
CA PRO A 304 -46.97 -12.83 -1.60
C PRO A 304 -48.37 -13.35 -1.92
N THR A 305 -48.45 -14.28 -2.87
CA THR A 305 -49.69 -15.01 -3.07
C THR A 305 -49.80 -15.88 -1.84
N PRO A 306 -50.84 -15.74 -1.00
CA PRO A 306 -50.92 -16.44 0.27
C PRO A 306 -50.76 -17.94 0.04
N THR A 307 -49.59 -18.45 0.41
CA THR A 307 -49.29 -19.88 0.39
C THR A 307 -50.15 -20.51 1.47
N ALA A 308 -50.93 -21.52 1.11
CA ALA A 308 -51.69 -22.28 2.10
C ALA A 308 -50.72 -22.82 3.15
N ALA A 309 -51.03 -22.58 4.43
CA ALA A 309 -50.22 -23.00 5.56
C ALA A 309 -49.74 -24.46 5.36
N PRO A 310 -48.43 -24.74 5.50
CA PRO A 310 -47.94 -26.10 5.36
C PRO A 310 -48.65 -27.00 6.37
N THR A 311 -49.17 -28.13 5.87
CA THR A 311 -49.60 -29.21 6.75
C THR A 311 -48.32 -29.82 7.33
N PRO A 312 -48.18 -29.96 8.66
CA PRO A 312 -46.98 -30.54 9.26
C PRO A 312 -46.70 -31.91 8.62
N ALA A 313 -45.55 -32.04 7.95
CA ALA A 313 -45.08 -33.32 7.46
C ALA A 313 -44.44 -34.05 8.65
N ASP A 314 -45.04 -35.18 9.03
CA ASP A 314 -44.46 -36.07 10.02
C ASP A 314 -43.15 -36.67 9.47
N GLY A 315 -42.03 -36.22 10.02
CA GLY A 315 -40.81 -36.99 10.23
C GLY A 315 -39.98 -37.35 9.00
N ASP A 316 -38.96 -36.54 8.72
CA ASP A 316 -37.64 -37.04 8.37
C ASP A 316 -36.61 -36.06 8.98
N ASP A 317 -35.90 -36.55 10.01
CA ASP A 317 -34.81 -35.88 10.70
C ASP A 317 -33.53 -36.14 9.91
N ASP A 318 -33.22 -35.25 8.96
CA ASP A 318 -32.05 -35.32 8.09
C ASP A 318 -30.90 -34.42 8.55
N GLY A 319 -30.84 -34.05 9.84
CA GLY A 319 -29.70 -33.31 10.40
C GLY A 319 -29.44 -31.95 9.75
N SER A 320 -30.43 -31.39 9.04
CA SER A 320 -30.41 -30.00 8.58
C SER A 320 -30.54 -29.05 9.78
N GLY A 321 -29.79 -27.95 9.75
CA GLY A 321 -29.52 -27.06 10.89
C GLY A 321 -30.73 -26.27 11.38
N TYR A 322 -31.56 -26.88 12.23
CA TYR A 322 -32.61 -26.17 12.96
C TYR A 322 -32.00 -25.26 14.03
N ALA A 323 -32.43 -23.99 14.05
CA ALA A 323 -32.18 -23.10 15.18
C ALA A 323 -33.37 -23.19 16.15
N ILE A 324 -33.12 -23.71 17.36
CA ILE A 324 -34.11 -23.67 18.45
C ILE A 324 -33.93 -22.35 19.18
N ILE A 325 -34.92 -21.46 19.06
CA ILE A 325 -34.95 -20.18 19.77
C ILE A 325 -35.43 -20.44 21.19
N VAL A 326 -34.52 -20.33 22.16
CA VAL A 326 -34.86 -20.42 23.59
C VAL A 326 -34.69 -19.03 24.19
N PRO A 327 -35.78 -18.31 24.49
CA PRO A 327 -35.68 -16.97 25.06
C PRO A 327 -34.84 -16.96 26.34
N GLY A 328 -33.99 -15.94 26.45
CA GLY A 328 -33.03 -15.77 27.54
C GLY A 328 -31.69 -16.48 27.34
N ILE A 329 -31.52 -17.28 26.27
CA ILE A 329 -30.21 -17.83 25.90
C ILE A 329 -29.43 -16.79 25.08
N VAL A 330 -28.14 -16.69 25.40
CA VAL A 330 -27.13 -15.99 24.61
C VAL A 330 -26.15 -17.04 24.11
N GLN A 331 -25.94 -17.09 22.80
CA GLN A 331 -24.92 -17.91 22.15
C GLN A 331 -23.85 -16.97 21.64
N TYR A 332 -22.63 -17.13 22.16
CA TYR A 332 -21.46 -16.51 21.59
C TYR A 332 -20.98 -17.44 20.48
N ASP A 333 -20.87 -16.93 19.25
CA ASP A 333 -20.33 -17.75 18.16
C ASP A 333 -18.84 -17.90 18.41
N TYR A 334 -18.32 -19.13 18.48
CA TYR A 334 -16.93 -19.43 18.80
C TYR A 334 -16.29 -20.05 17.56
N ASP A 335 -15.87 -19.24 16.58
CA ASP A 335 -14.93 -19.77 15.60
C ASP A 335 -13.54 -19.84 16.24
N LEU A 336 -13.28 -20.98 16.88
CA LEU A 336 -12.10 -21.32 17.70
C LEU A 336 -10.76 -21.36 16.93
N SER A 337 -10.71 -20.85 15.71
CA SER A 337 -9.52 -20.91 14.86
C SER A 337 -8.54 -19.74 15.07
N GLU A 338 -9.00 -18.59 15.57
CA GLU A 338 -8.17 -17.39 15.77
C GLU A 338 -8.38 -16.74 17.16
N GLY A 339 -7.76 -17.32 18.20
CA GLY A 339 -7.41 -16.62 19.44
C GLY A 339 -8.53 -16.36 20.47
N ASP A 340 -8.38 -16.93 21.68
CA ASP A 340 -9.30 -16.76 22.83
C ASP A 340 -9.44 -15.30 23.34
N GLU A 341 -8.65 -14.34 22.86
CA GLU A 341 -8.49 -13.00 23.47
C GLU A 341 -9.73 -12.10 23.31
N TYR A 342 -10.50 -12.25 22.23
CA TYR A 342 -11.66 -11.38 21.97
C TYR A 342 -12.85 -11.67 22.92
N TYR A 343 -13.03 -12.92 23.35
CA TYR A 343 -14.14 -13.32 24.22
C TYR A 343 -13.86 -13.11 25.70
N ASP A 344 -12.58 -13.01 26.09
CA ASP A 344 -12.18 -12.60 27.45
C ASP A 344 -12.64 -11.17 27.78
N ALA A 345 -12.96 -10.37 26.74
CA ALA A 345 -13.55 -9.06 26.91
C ALA A 345 -14.98 -9.11 27.47
N PHE A 346 -15.76 -10.17 27.22
CA PHE A 346 -17.20 -10.16 27.52
C PHE A 346 -17.50 -10.57 28.96
N ASP A 347 -18.20 -9.70 29.70
CA ASP A 347 -18.79 -10.07 30.98
C ASP A 347 -20.14 -10.78 30.74
N GLN A 348 -20.07 -12.10 30.58
CA GLN A 348 -21.25 -12.93 30.34
C GLN A 348 -22.21 -13.00 31.55
N GLU A 349 -21.74 -12.67 32.76
CA GLU A 349 -22.59 -12.66 33.96
C GLU A 349 -23.37 -11.35 34.08
N ALA A 350 -22.78 -10.23 33.62
CA ALA A 350 -23.44 -8.93 33.59
C ALA A 350 -24.31 -8.72 32.35
N SER A 351 -23.97 -9.36 31.22
CA SER A 351 -24.73 -9.22 29.95
C SER A 351 -26.07 -9.92 29.99
N GLY A 352 -27.10 -9.30 29.41
CA GLY A 352 -28.44 -9.90 29.43
C GLY A 352 -29.57 -9.04 28.90
N TRP A 353 -30.78 -9.58 29.07
CA TRP A 353 -32.03 -8.98 28.62
C TRP A 353 -32.65 -8.09 29.71
N TYR A 354 -33.10 -6.90 29.31
CA TYR A 354 -33.72 -5.90 30.17
C TYR A 354 -35.01 -5.33 29.56
N THR A 355 -35.92 -4.89 30.42
CA THR A 355 -37.09 -4.07 30.05
C THR A 355 -36.71 -2.58 30.01
N SER A 356 -37.58 -1.73 29.47
CA SER A 356 -37.37 -0.27 29.38
C SER A 356 -37.15 0.43 30.73
N ASP A 357 -37.64 -0.13 31.83
CA ASP A 357 -37.40 0.37 33.18
C ASP A 357 -36.07 -0.11 33.80
N GLY A 358 -35.26 -0.86 33.02
CA GLY A 358 -33.97 -1.42 33.43
C GLY A 358 -34.09 -2.67 34.30
N SER A 359 -35.27 -3.26 34.44
CA SER A 359 -35.41 -4.52 35.17
C SER A 359 -34.88 -5.70 34.34
N SER A 360 -34.11 -6.59 34.98
CA SER A 360 -33.62 -7.79 34.32
C SER A 360 -34.79 -8.71 33.96
N SER A 361 -34.78 -9.21 32.72
CA SER A 361 -35.72 -10.18 32.18
C SER A 361 -35.00 -11.49 31.89
N SER A 362 -35.72 -12.60 31.98
CA SER A 362 -35.26 -13.91 31.51
C SER A 362 -35.40 -14.05 29.99
N GLY A 363 -35.38 -12.95 29.23
CA GLY A 363 -35.67 -12.90 27.81
C GLY A 363 -37.16 -13.05 27.45
N TYR A 364 -38.09 -12.99 28.40
CA TYR A 364 -39.53 -13.03 28.13
C TYR A 364 -40.16 -11.67 28.42
N TYR A 365 -40.98 -11.23 27.48
CA TYR A 365 -41.59 -9.92 27.45
C TYR A 365 -43.08 -10.04 27.09
N THR A 366 -43.80 -8.97 27.34
CA THR A 366 -45.18 -8.77 26.91
C THR A 366 -45.21 -7.70 25.84
N SER A 367 -46.17 -7.80 24.92
CA SER A 367 -46.42 -6.76 23.91
C SER A 367 -46.58 -5.35 24.50
N SER A 368 -47.01 -5.24 25.77
CA SER A 368 -47.16 -3.97 26.50
C SER A 368 -45.86 -3.36 27.03
N ASP A 369 -44.74 -4.08 27.02
CA ASP A 369 -43.45 -3.54 27.49
C ASP A 369 -42.89 -2.48 26.54
N GLY A 370 -43.31 -2.54 25.27
CA GLY A 370 -43.03 -1.53 24.23
C GLY A 370 -41.57 -1.43 23.79
N GLU A 371 -40.66 -2.12 24.49
CA GLU A 371 -39.24 -2.15 24.20
C GLU A 371 -38.60 -3.42 24.77
N ILE A 372 -37.72 -4.05 24.00
CA ILE A 372 -36.77 -5.04 24.48
C ILE A 372 -35.36 -4.47 24.33
N ARG A 373 -34.52 -4.69 25.35
CA ARG A 373 -33.14 -4.24 25.36
C ARG A 373 -32.22 -5.39 25.75
N PHE A 374 -31.12 -5.54 25.02
CA PHE A 374 -30.00 -6.38 25.43
C PHE A 374 -28.80 -5.50 25.75
N ASP A 375 -28.22 -5.67 26.93
CA ASP A 375 -27.00 -4.98 27.33
C ASP A 375 -25.83 -5.96 27.25
N LEU A 376 -24.82 -5.64 26.43
CA LEU A 376 -23.56 -6.37 26.33
C LEU A 376 -22.47 -5.61 27.08
N TYR A 377 -21.94 -6.21 28.14
CA TYR A 377 -20.86 -5.65 28.94
C TYR A 377 -19.50 -6.19 28.50
N THR A 378 -18.55 -5.29 28.33
CA THR A 378 -17.20 -5.60 27.85
C THR A 378 -16.14 -4.93 28.71
N SER A 379 -14.96 -5.55 28.84
CA SER A 379 -13.83 -4.98 29.59
C SER A 379 -13.00 -3.99 28.77
N GLU A 380 -13.24 -3.92 27.46
CA GLU A 380 -12.61 -3.00 26.53
C GLU A 380 -13.61 -2.36 25.55
N ASP A 381 -13.21 -1.26 24.93
CA ASP A 381 -14.02 -0.54 23.95
C ASP A 381 -13.85 -1.16 22.56
N LEU A 382 -14.91 -1.84 22.10
CA LEU A 382 -15.01 -2.42 20.77
C LEU A 382 -15.39 -1.40 19.67
N GLY A 383 -15.57 -0.13 20.00
CA GLY A 383 -15.94 0.93 19.06
C GLY A 383 -17.44 0.97 18.77
N ILE A 384 -17.81 0.93 17.50
CA ILE A 384 -19.21 0.93 17.05
C ILE A 384 -19.54 -0.49 16.61
N LEU A 385 -20.52 -1.10 17.27
CA LEU A 385 -21.05 -2.40 16.90
C LEU A 385 -22.29 -2.24 16.03
N GLU A 386 -22.41 -3.08 15.00
CA GLU A 386 -23.64 -3.26 14.25
C GLU A 386 -24.51 -4.30 14.96
N TYR A 387 -25.83 -4.11 14.94
CA TYR A 387 -26.76 -5.14 15.38
C TYR A 387 -28.03 -5.19 14.54
N ARG A 388 -28.63 -6.39 14.47
CA ARG A 388 -29.86 -6.67 13.75
C ARG A 388 -30.84 -7.44 14.62
N TYR A 389 -32.10 -7.01 14.61
CA TYR A 389 -33.19 -7.79 15.17
C TYR A 389 -33.94 -8.52 14.06
N MET A 390 -34.24 -9.79 14.32
CA MET A 390 -35.03 -10.65 13.46
C MET A 390 -36.18 -11.24 14.29
N ARG A 391 -37.34 -11.47 13.69
CA ARG A 391 -38.52 -12.05 14.35
C ARG A 391 -38.99 -13.31 13.64
N SER A 392 -39.43 -14.29 14.41
CA SER A 392 -40.16 -15.46 13.93
C SER A 392 -41.42 -15.69 14.78
N ASP A 393 -42.52 -16.08 14.14
CA ASP A 393 -43.71 -16.58 14.84
C ASP A 393 -43.49 -17.99 15.44
N LEU A 394 -42.41 -18.65 15.04
CA LEU A 394 -42.06 -20.02 15.40
C LEU A 394 -40.84 -20.05 16.34
N MET A 395 -40.96 -20.83 17.42
CA MET A 395 -39.85 -21.09 18.35
C MET A 395 -38.73 -21.92 17.71
N ILE A 396 -39.03 -22.70 16.68
CA ILE A 396 -38.07 -23.50 15.94
C ILE A 396 -38.10 -22.98 14.51
N VAL A 397 -37.00 -22.38 14.08
CA VAL A 397 -36.83 -21.88 12.72
C VAL A 397 -36.14 -22.95 11.90
N SER A 398 -36.78 -23.31 10.79
CA SER A 398 -36.30 -24.35 9.87
C SER A 398 -35.85 -23.80 8.53
N ASP A 399 -36.33 -22.61 8.19
CA ASP A 399 -36.02 -21.90 6.95
C ASP A 399 -35.89 -20.40 7.26
N SER A 400 -34.98 -19.72 6.57
CA SER A 400 -34.90 -18.26 6.51
C SER A 400 -36.24 -17.57 6.21
N ASN A 401 -37.15 -18.22 5.48
CA ASN A 401 -38.50 -17.71 5.20
C ASN A 401 -39.40 -17.61 6.44
N ASP A 402 -39.05 -18.28 7.55
CA ASP A 402 -39.76 -18.17 8.83
C ASP A 402 -39.29 -16.95 9.65
N ILE A 403 -38.28 -16.22 9.15
CA ILE A 403 -37.70 -15.04 9.79
C ILE A 403 -38.10 -13.77 9.03
N GLU A 404 -38.55 -12.76 9.78
CA GLU A 404 -38.74 -11.40 9.34
C GLU A 404 -37.63 -10.51 9.89
N ASP A 405 -37.06 -9.64 9.06
CA ASP A 405 -36.08 -8.64 9.49
C ASP A 405 -36.80 -7.46 10.18
N CYS A 406 -36.44 -7.17 11.42
CA CYS A 406 -36.99 -6.05 12.20
C CYS A 406 -36.15 -4.77 12.08
N GLY A 407 -35.04 -4.82 11.33
CA GLY A 407 -34.15 -3.70 11.07
C GLY A 407 -32.75 -3.89 11.65
N PHE A 408 -31.84 -3.05 11.15
CA PHE A 408 -30.45 -2.94 11.57
C PHE A 408 -30.20 -1.59 12.25
N ASN A 409 -29.25 -1.54 13.18
CA ASN A 409 -28.86 -0.32 13.88
C ASN A 409 -27.44 -0.44 14.44
N PHE A 410 -26.93 0.63 15.05
CA PHE A 410 -25.59 0.70 15.61
C PHE A 410 -25.63 1.00 17.10
N ALA A 411 -24.72 0.40 17.86
CA ALA A 411 -24.49 0.70 19.27
C ALA A 411 -23.05 1.17 19.48
N SER A 412 -22.91 2.26 20.23
CA SER A 412 -21.61 2.75 20.72
C SER A 412 -21.41 2.36 22.18
N ALA A 413 -20.17 2.14 22.58
CA ALA A 413 -19.83 1.92 23.98
C ALA A 413 -20.23 3.09 24.89
N GLU A 414 -20.84 2.76 26.03
CA GLU A 414 -20.99 3.65 27.18
C GLU A 414 -20.08 3.17 28.33
N PRO A 415 -19.21 4.01 28.90
CA PRO A 415 -18.32 3.59 29.98
C PRO A 415 -19.09 3.30 31.27
N THR A 416 -18.71 2.23 31.96
CA THR A 416 -19.31 1.81 33.24
C THR A 416 -18.48 2.28 34.45
N ASP A 417 -19.09 2.32 35.64
CA ASP A 417 -18.44 2.80 36.87
C ASP A 417 -17.25 1.93 37.33
N ASP A 418 -17.19 0.67 36.90
CA ASP A 418 -16.11 -0.29 37.17
C ASP A 418 -14.99 -0.28 36.12
N GLY A 419 -15.07 0.61 35.13
CA GLY A 419 -14.03 0.83 34.13
C GLY A 419 -14.15 -0.05 32.88
N GLY A 420 -15.24 -0.79 32.72
CA GLY A 420 -15.62 -1.45 31.47
C GLY A 420 -16.51 -0.57 30.59
N TYR A 421 -17.20 -1.21 29.65
CA TYR A 421 -18.12 -0.58 28.70
C TYR A 421 -19.41 -1.41 28.58
N VAL A 422 -20.51 -0.75 28.21
CA VAL A 422 -21.79 -1.38 27.90
C VAL A 422 -22.30 -0.93 26.54
N TYR A 423 -22.84 -1.88 25.77
CA TYR A 423 -23.53 -1.64 24.51
C TYR A 423 -25.01 -1.94 24.68
N HIS A 424 -25.86 -0.98 24.30
CA HIS A 424 -27.31 -1.09 24.41
C HIS A 424 -27.93 -1.41 23.05
N PHE A 425 -28.36 -2.66 22.87
CA PHE A 425 -29.12 -3.06 21.68
C PHE A 425 -30.60 -2.96 22.00
N THR A 426 -31.31 -2.05 21.33
CA THR A 426 -32.71 -1.75 21.65
C THR A 426 -33.59 -1.98 20.43
N LEU A 427 -34.74 -2.63 20.67
CA LEU A 427 -35.86 -2.70 19.73
C LEU A 427 -37.12 -2.18 20.42
N SER A 428 -37.69 -1.10 19.88
CA SER A 428 -38.91 -0.48 20.41
C SER A 428 -40.09 -0.69 19.46
N GLY A 429 -41.30 -0.84 20.00
CA GLY A 429 -42.56 -0.94 19.26
C GLY A 429 -43.76 -0.54 20.13
N ASP A 430 -44.83 -0.01 19.55
CA ASP A 430 -46.03 0.38 20.31
C ASP A 430 -47.33 -0.16 19.67
N PRO A 431 -47.77 -1.38 20.03
CA PRO A 431 -47.09 -2.37 20.89
C PRO A 431 -46.01 -3.16 20.14
N LEU A 432 -45.12 -3.83 20.87
CA LEU A 432 -44.25 -4.85 20.26
C LEU A 432 -45.09 -6.02 19.76
N GLU A 433 -44.81 -6.49 18.56
CA GLU A 433 -45.50 -7.64 18.01
C GLU A 433 -45.09 -8.92 18.76
N SER A 434 -46.05 -9.80 19.07
CA SER A 434 -45.76 -11.10 19.67
C SER A 434 -44.90 -11.93 18.71
N GLY A 435 -44.00 -12.74 19.27
CA GLY A 435 -43.07 -13.56 18.49
C GLY A 435 -41.78 -13.87 19.23
N TYR A 436 -40.87 -14.54 18.54
CA TYR A 436 -39.52 -14.88 19.00
C TYR A 436 -38.52 -14.00 18.26
N TYR A 437 -37.73 -13.24 19.01
CA TYR A 437 -36.74 -12.32 18.48
C TYR A 437 -35.34 -12.91 18.58
N ILE A 438 -34.55 -12.68 17.54
CA ILE A 438 -33.14 -13.04 17.42
C ILE A 438 -32.37 -11.73 17.26
N LEU A 439 -31.41 -11.48 18.14
CA LEU A 439 -30.46 -10.38 18.05
C LEU A 439 -29.14 -10.95 17.53
N GLY A 440 -28.66 -10.46 16.39
CA GLY A 440 -27.29 -10.69 15.93
C GLY A 440 -26.47 -9.41 16.05
N THR A 441 -25.23 -9.51 16.52
CA THR A 441 -24.32 -8.35 16.61
C THR A 441 -23.03 -8.60 15.84
N TYR A 442 -22.48 -7.55 15.22
CA TYR A 442 -21.33 -7.63 14.33
C TYR A 442 -20.27 -6.59 14.67
N ASP A 443 -19.00 -7.00 14.68
CA ASP A 443 -17.86 -6.09 14.70
C ASP A 443 -17.39 -5.81 13.27
N PRO A 444 -17.55 -4.58 12.74
CA PRO A 444 -17.16 -4.25 11.37
C PRO A 444 -15.64 -4.31 11.15
N ARG A 445 -14.83 -4.43 12.21
CA ARG A 445 -13.37 -4.55 12.13
C ARG A 445 -12.92 -5.99 11.81
N VAL A 446 -13.83 -6.96 11.88
CA VAL A 446 -13.52 -8.40 11.69
C VAL A 446 -14.29 -8.93 10.49
N THR A 447 -13.58 -9.55 9.55
CA THR A 447 -14.07 -9.99 8.23
C THR A 447 -15.20 -11.04 8.29
N GLN A 448 -15.44 -11.68 9.44
CA GLN A 448 -16.56 -12.59 9.72
C GLN A 448 -17.18 -12.33 11.11
N GLY A 449 -17.29 -11.06 11.51
CA GLY A 449 -17.43 -10.62 12.90
C GLY A 449 -18.77 -10.83 13.59
N LEU A 450 -19.52 -11.93 13.37
CA LEU A 450 -20.69 -12.23 14.21
C LEU A 450 -20.23 -12.50 15.66
N LEU A 451 -20.55 -11.60 16.58
CA LEU A 451 -20.06 -11.68 17.96
C LEU A 451 -20.96 -12.54 18.85
N LEU A 452 -22.27 -12.31 18.76
CA LEU A 452 -23.25 -13.07 19.55
C LEU A 452 -24.61 -13.14 18.85
N ILE A 453 -25.35 -14.18 19.24
CA ILE A 453 -26.76 -14.36 18.97
C ILE A 453 -27.51 -14.43 20.31
N ALA A 454 -28.48 -13.54 20.53
CA ALA A 454 -29.32 -13.58 21.73
C ALA A 454 -30.81 -13.73 21.37
N PHE A 455 -31.56 -14.40 22.24
CA PHE A 455 -32.97 -14.73 21.97
C PHE A 455 -33.93 -14.12 22.99
N ALA A 456 -35.04 -13.55 22.50
CA ALA A 456 -36.14 -13.06 23.32
C ALA A 456 -37.51 -13.57 22.83
N GLY A 457 -38.51 -13.59 23.71
CA GLY A 457 -39.89 -13.96 23.37
C GLY A 457 -40.86 -12.91 23.87
N VAL A 458 -41.71 -12.39 22.98
CA VAL A 458 -42.77 -11.42 23.30
C VAL A 458 -44.13 -12.11 23.20
N THR A 459 -44.94 -11.98 24.26
CA THR A 459 -46.28 -12.59 24.36
C THR A 459 -47.42 -11.58 24.35
#